data_AF-A0A4Q5S349-F1
#
_entry.id   AF-A0A4Q5S349-F1
#
_cell.length_a   1.000
_cell.length_b   1.000
_cell.length_c   1.000
_cell.angle_alpha   90.00
_cell.angle_beta   90.00
_cell.angle_gamma   90.00
#
_symmetry.space_group_name_H-M   'P 1'
#
loop_
_entity.id
_entity.type
_entity.pdbx_description
1 polymer ?
#
loop_
_entity_poly.entity_id
_entity_poly.type
_entity_poly.pdbx_seq_one_letter_code
_entity_poly.pdbx_strand_id
1 'polypeptide(L)'
;EDYIWEGPFGDHTGYYSLADWYPRFHITAITHRKNAVYPATIVGIPPQEDAWIGKATERIFLAPIKMTMVPEIVDMVLPMEGVFHNLAIVKIKKDYPGQAMKVMNSLWGAGQMMFTKMIVIVDEDVNIHDNAEVARYVSENVDPQQDFIFTSGPMDVLDHSCSKASFGGKMGIDATKKLPEELRSDEKVSVKTASALNKEAIKIQNPAIADINDSLLALGISLIFISVEKTEPEQIEDLNRNLFKQGLLDDVKVVIYLDHTIDISDTGDAVWRFSNNIDPKRDAFVIKAKNNQSGSHIGFDGTRKTKELDGFERDWPNILANTNKVIEKVDEMWPRLGLGEFIKSPSLKYQKQLYKGGAVVSE
;
A
#
# COMPACT_ATOMS: atom_id res chain seq x y z
N GLU A 1 24.23 1.03 26.28
CA GLU A 1 24.06 -0.34 25.75
C GLU A 1 25.18 -0.58 24.72
N ASP A 2 25.67 -1.82 24.56
CA ASP A 2 26.63 -2.16 23.50
C ASP A 2 25.84 -2.36 22.21
N TYR A 3 26.05 -1.51 21.21
CA TYR A 3 25.32 -1.53 19.94
C TYR A 3 26.16 -2.16 18.84
N ILE A 4 25.50 -2.78 17.87
CA ILE A 4 26.12 -3.29 16.64
C ILE A 4 25.32 -2.81 15.43
N TRP A 5 26.02 -2.59 14.32
CA TRP A 5 25.43 -2.22 13.05
C TRP A 5 24.76 -3.46 12.43
N GLU A 6 23.44 -3.45 12.31
CA GLU A 6 22.62 -4.52 11.74
C GLU A 6 22.18 -4.15 10.33
N GLY A 7 22.00 -5.15 9.47
CA GLY A 7 21.50 -4.95 8.11
C GLY A 7 22.55 -4.41 7.11
N PRO A 8 22.09 -4.03 5.91
CA PRO A 8 20.70 -4.09 5.45
C PRO A 8 20.20 -5.54 5.35
N PHE A 9 18.92 -5.76 5.63
CA PHE A 9 18.29 -7.08 5.64
C PHE A 9 16.99 -7.07 4.83
N GLY A 10 16.61 -8.20 4.22
CA GLY A 10 15.36 -8.26 3.48
C GLY A 10 14.18 -8.55 4.40
N ASP A 11 13.13 -7.74 4.32
CA ASP A 11 12.00 -7.79 5.24
C ASP A 11 10.68 -8.21 4.59
N HIS A 12 9.68 -8.47 5.43
CA HIS A 12 8.32 -8.87 5.06
C HIS A 12 7.59 -7.84 4.18
N THR A 13 8.03 -6.58 4.19
CA THR A 13 7.57 -5.52 3.27
C THR A 13 7.88 -5.85 1.81
N GLY A 14 8.82 -6.77 1.57
CA GLY A 14 9.38 -7.06 0.26
C GLY A 14 10.45 -6.06 -0.18
N TYR A 15 10.90 -5.20 0.74
CA TYR A 15 12.02 -4.27 0.57
C TYR A 15 13.19 -4.64 1.48
N TYR A 16 14.37 -4.12 1.16
CA TYR A 16 15.47 -4.10 2.12
C TYR A 16 15.17 -3.08 3.22
N SER A 17 15.28 -3.51 4.47
CA SER A 17 15.37 -2.63 5.62
C SER A 17 16.74 -1.96 5.65
N LEU A 18 16.75 -0.66 5.92
CA LEU A 18 17.99 0.12 6.05
C LEU A 18 18.78 -0.34 7.29
N ALA A 19 20.10 -0.23 7.21
CA ALA A 19 20.97 -0.59 8.31
C ALA A 19 20.87 0.43 9.47
N ASP A 20 20.90 -0.04 10.71
CA ASP A 20 20.86 0.82 11.90
C ASP A 20 21.55 0.16 13.11
N TRP A 21 21.69 0.90 14.21
CA TRP A 21 22.25 0.45 15.47
C TRP A 21 21.22 -0.33 16.30
N TYR A 22 21.52 -1.60 16.57
CA TYR A 22 20.71 -2.44 17.45
C TYR A 22 21.51 -2.98 18.64
N PRO A 23 20.87 -3.29 19.79
CA PRO A 23 21.55 -3.86 20.94
C PRO A 23 22.24 -5.18 20.60
N ARG A 24 23.50 -5.33 21.00
CA ARG A 24 24.25 -6.58 20.85
C ARG A 24 23.73 -7.63 21.83
N PHE A 25 23.31 -8.76 21.28
CA PHE A 25 22.94 -9.91 22.09
C PHE A 25 24.15 -10.81 22.38
N HIS A 26 24.56 -10.89 23.64
CA HIS A 26 25.70 -11.73 24.08
C HIS A 26 25.26 -13.12 24.52
N ILE A 27 25.51 -14.11 23.67
CA ILE A 27 25.22 -15.52 23.98
C ILE A 27 26.32 -16.08 24.87
N THR A 28 25.98 -16.48 26.11
CA THR A 28 26.93 -17.07 27.07
C THR A 28 26.92 -18.60 27.05
N ALA A 29 25.81 -19.22 26.64
CA ALA A 29 25.67 -20.66 26.47
C ALA A 29 24.59 -20.97 25.44
N ILE A 30 24.74 -22.09 24.72
CA ILE A 30 23.74 -22.67 23.83
C ILE A 30 23.47 -24.09 24.32
N THR A 31 22.19 -24.44 24.51
CA THR A 31 21.77 -25.81 24.84
C THR A 31 20.78 -26.31 23.80
N HIS A 32 20.83 -27.60 23.46
CA HIS A 32 19.91 -28.20 22.51
C HIS A 32 19.73 -29.70 22.78
N ARG A 33 18.62 -30.27 22.31
CA ARG A 33 18.38 -31.72 22.36
C ARG A 33 19.31 -32.49 21.42
N LYS A 34 19.49 -33.80 21.63
CA LYS A 34 20.08 -34.68 20.61
C LYS A 34 19.23 -34.64 19.35
N ASN A 35 19.85 -34.59 18.16
CA ASN A 35 19.16 -34.44 16.87
C ASN A 35 18.23 -33.21 16.87
N ALA A 36 18.80 -32.05 17.20
CA ALA A 36 18.09 -30.78 17.16
C ALA A 36 17.67 -30.43 15.73
N VAL A 37 16.49 -29.81 15.61
CA VAL A 37 16.00 -29.22 14.37
C VAL A 37 16.06 -27.70 14.56
N TYR A 38 16.61 -26.99 13.59
CA TYR A 38 16.70 -25.54 13.60
C TYR A 38 15.55 -25.00 12.72
N PRO A 39 14.44 -24.51 13.30
CA PRO A 39 13.41 -23.85 12.52
C PRO A 39 13.97 -22.55 11.96
N ALA A 40 13.78 -22.33 10.67
CA ALA A 40 14.16 -21.12 9.98
C ALA A 40 13.05 -20.74 9.01
N THR A 41 12.85 -19.43 8.86
CA THR A 41 11.92 -18.86 7.90
C THR A 41 12.66 -17.82 7.06
N ILE A 42 12.05 -17.47 5.94
CA ILE A 42 12.47 -16.36 5.09
C ILE A 42 11.29 -15.43 4.94
N VAL A 43 11.58 -14.13 4.94
CA VAL A 43 10.60 -13.09 4.67
C VAL A 43 10.97 -12.42 3.35
N GLY A 44 10.00 -11.75 2.75
CA GLY A 44 10.22 -11.00 1.53
C GLY A 44 8.94 -10.55 0.89
N ILE A 45 8.93 -10.44 -0.45
CA ILE A 45 7.73 -10.03 -1.18
C ILE A 45 6.60 -11.03 -0.84
N PRO A 46 5.46 -10.55 -0.30
CA PRO A 46 4.40 -11.42 0.17
C PRO A 46 3.75 -12.19 -1.00
N PRO A 47 3.19 -13.39 -0.75
CA PRO A 47 3.16 -14.07 0.55
C PRO A 47 4.43 -14.87 0.85
N GLN A 48 4.91 -14.80 2.10
CA GLN A 48 5.84 -15.77 2.69
C GLN A 48 5.18 -16.45 3.90
N GLU A 49 5.92 -17.22 4.69
CA GLU A 49 5.35 -17.95 5.86
C GLU A 49 4.68 -17.01 6.87
N ASP A 50 5.32 -15.85 7.10
CA ASP A 50 4.82 -14.76 7.92
C ASP A 50 3.43 -14.26 7.49
N ALA A 51 3.09 -14.36 6.20
CA ALA A 51 1.79 -13.96 5.70
C ALA A 51 0.65 -14.78 6.30
N TRP A 52 0.87 -16.08 6.45
CA TRP A 52 -0.11 -17.00 7.03
C TRP A 52 -0.19 -16.82 8.55
N ILE A 53 0.94 -16.53 9.20
CA ILE A 53 0.99 -16.17 10.62
C ILE A 53 0.22 -14.85 10.86
N GLY A 54 0.38 -13.87 9.97
CA GLY A 54 -0.35 -12.60 9.97
C GLY A 54 -1.86 -12.81 9.85
N LYS A 55 -2.31 -13.69 8.94
CA LYS A 55 -3.73 -14.06 8.82
C LYS A 55 -4.29 -14.71 10.08
N ALA A 56 -3.52 -15.56 10.77
CA ALA A 56 -3.95 -16.11 12.05
C ALA A 56 -4.03 -15.01 13.13
N THR A 57 -3.03 -14.12 13.18
CA THR A 57 -2.94 -13.00 14.11
C THR A 57 -4.14 -12.05 13.98
N GLU A 58 -4.52 -11.70 12.75
CA GLU A 58 -5.73 -10.94 12.43
C GLU A 58 -6.98 -11.51 13.12
N ARG A 59 -7.18 -12.83 13.05
CA ARG A 59 -8.33 -13.49 13.69
C ARG A 59 -8.26 -13.47 15.21
N ILE A 60 -7.06 -13.68 15.76
CA ILE A 60 -6.82 -13.71 17.22
C ILE A 60 -7.12 -12.35 17.84
N PHE A 61 -6.73 -11.25 17.19
CA PHE A 61 -6.89 -9.89 17.73
C PHE A 61 -8.25 -9.25 17.43
N LEU A 62 -8.99 -9.72 16.42
CA LEU A 62 -10.33 -9.20 16.12
C LEU A 62 -11.28 -9.28 17.32
N ALA A 63 -11.34 -10.43 17.99
CA ALA A 63 -12.28 -10.63 19.10
C ALA A 63 -12.01 -9.70 20.30
N PRO A 64 -10.76 -9.58 20.81
CA PRO A 64 -10.43 -8.60 21.84
C PRO A 64 -10.76 -7.15 21.45
N ILE A 65 -10.41 -6.71 20.23
CA ILE A 65 -10.70 -5.35 19.74
C ILE A 65 -12.21 -5.09 19.77
N LYS A 66 -12.99 -6.03 19.23
CA LYS A 66 -14.45 -5.96 19.20
C LYS A 66 -15.06 -5.89 20.60
N MET A 67 -14.61 -6.74 21.53
CA MET A 67 -15.20 -6.84 22.87
C MET A 67 -14.87 -5.64 23.77
N THR A 68 -13.71 -5.02 23.57
CA THR A 68 -13.17 -4.02 24.53
C THR A 68 -13.24 -2.59 24.03
N MET A 69 -13.21 -2.37 22.71
CA MET A 69 -13.06 -1.02 22.14
C MET A 69 -14.11 -0.71 21.08
N VAL A 70 -14.36 -1.63 20.15
CA VAL A 70 -15.13 -1.33 18.93
C VAL A 70 -16.17 -2.42 18.62
N PRO A 71 -17.26 -2.52 19.40
CA PRO A 71 -18.26 -3.59 19.28
C PRO A 71 -18.99 -3.61 17.92
N GLU A 72 -19.02 -2.48 17.21
CA GLU A 72 -19.61 -2.36 15.88
C GLU A 72 -18.81 -3.05 14.78
N ILE A 73 -17.55 -3.44 15.01
CA ILE A 73 -16.78 -4.20 14.03
C ILE A 73 -17.43 -5.56 13.82
N VAL A 74 -17.78 -5.86 12.58
CA VAL A 74 -18.30 -7.17 12.17
C VAL A 74 -17.15 -8.09 11.76
N ASP A 75 -16.24 -7.59 10.92
CA ASP A 75 -15.04 -8.30 10.47
C ASP A 75 -13.94 -7.31 10.05
N MET A 76 -12.70 -7.77 9.95
CA MET A 76 -11.57 -7.01 9.39
C MET A 76 -10.64 -7.93 8.61
N VAL A 77 -10.02 -7.45 7.55
CA VAL A 77 -8.96 -8.18 6.83
C VAL A 77 -7.78 -7.26 6.59
N LEU A 78 -6.59 -7.85 6.67
CA LEU A 78 -5.31 -7.21 6.35
C LEU A 78 -4.78 -7.84 5.05
N PRO A 79 -4.99 -7.21 3.87
CA PRO A 79 -4.58 -7.78 2.59
C PRO A 79 -3.07 -8.02 2.51
N MET A 80 -2.65 -9.02 1.74
CA MET A 80 -1.22 -9.36 1.58
C MET A 80 -0.48 -8.25 0.81
N GLU A 81 -1.15 -7.66 -0.17
CA GLU A 81 -0.72 -6.48 -0.92
C GLU A 81 -0.60 -5.25 -0.01
N GLY A 82 -1.29 -5.26 1.14
CA GLY A 82 -1.15 -4.29 2.20
C GLY A 82 -0.02 -4.57 3.19
N VAL A 83 0.78 -5.62 2.96
CA VAL A 83 1.83 -6.08 3.90
C VAL A 83 1.32 -6.15 5.35
N PHE A 84 0.08 -6.62 5.54
CA PHE A 84 -0.63 -6.67 6.82
C PHE A 84 -0.89 -5.31 7.45
N HIS A 85 0.14 -4.59 7.87
CA HIS A 85 -0.01 -3.33 8.57
C HIS A 85 -0.23 -2.15 7.62
N ASN A 86 0.22 -2.12 6.36
CA ASN A 86 0.04 -0.92 5.53
C ASN A 86 -1.43 -0.68 5.13
N LEU A 87 -2.25 -1.73 5.01
CA LEU A 87 -3.67 -1.62 4.66
C LEU A 87 -4.53 -2.53 5.51
N ALA A 88 -5.57 -1.97 6.13
CA ALA A 88 -6.66 -2.71 6.75
C ALA A 88 -7.99 -2.38 6.09
N ILE A 89 -8.82 -3.40 5.84
CA ILE A 89 -10.21 -3.25 5.39
C ILE A 89 -11.09 -3.74 6.53
N VAL A 90 -11.99 -2.91 7.02
CA VAL A 90 -12.81 -3.18 8.21
C VAL A 90 -14.26 -2.98 7.84
N LYS A 91 -15.10 -3.96 8.13
CA LYS A 91 -16.54 -3.81 7.96
C LYS A 91 -17.24 -3.62 9.29
N ILE A 92 -18.14 -2.66 9.33
CA ILE A 92 -18.83 -2.24 10.55
C ILE A 92 -20.34 -2.28 10.37
N LYS A 93 -21.05 -2.50 11.47
CA LYS A 93 -22.47 -2.19 11.53
C LYS A 93 -22.63 -0.72 11.92
N LYS A 94 -22.98 0.10 10.93
CA LYS A 94 -23.16 1.55 11.11
C LYS A 94 -24.57 1.88 11.59
N ASP A 95 -24.66 2.65 12.67
CA ASP A 95 -25.91 3.10 13.28
C ASP A 95 -26.06 4.64 13.30
N TYR A 96 -24.96 5.40 13.17
CA TYR A 96 -25.00 6.87 13.24
C TYR A 96 -23.91 7.58 12.41
N PRO A 97 -24.09 8.88 12.09
CA PRO A 97 -23.12 9.66 11.30
C PRO A 97 -21.74 9.74 11.96
N GLY A 98 -20.68 9.61 11.17
CA GLY A 98 -19.29 9.72 11.63
C GLY A 98 -18.77 8.49 12.40
N GLN A 99 -19.54 7.40 12.47
CA GLN A 99 -19.11 6.19 13.17
C GLN A 99 -17.87 5.55 12.54
N ALA A 100 -17.71 5.62 11.21
CA ALA A 100 -16.49 5.15 10.54
C ALA A 100 -15.24 5.86 11.07
N MET A 101 -15.30 7.19 11.27
CA MET A 101 -14.20 7.97 11.86
C MET A 101 -13.89 7.54 13.30
N LYS A 102 -14.90 7.26 14.13
CA LYS A 102 -14.70 6.70 15.48
C LYS A 102 -13.92 5.37 15.41
N VAL A 103 -14.31 4.48 14.50
CA VAL A 103 -13.65 3.17 14.34
C VAL A 103 -12.20 3.35 13.90
N MET A 104 -11.93 4.18 12.89
CA MET A 104 -10.55 4.45 12.43
C MET A 104 -9.65 4.94 13.57
N ASN A 105 -10.10 5.95 14.33
CA ASN A 105 -9.32 6.50 15.45
C ASN A 105 -9.12 5.47 16.57
N SER A 106 -10.10 4.62 16.82
CA SER A 106 -9.99 3.54 17.81
C SER A 106 -8.95 2.50 17.40
N LEU A 107 -8.92 2.11 16.12
CA LEU A 107 -7.95 1.17 15.58
C LEU A 107 -6.53 1.76 15.56
N TRP A 108 -6.36 3.03 15.17
CA TRP A 108 -5.05 3.68 15.27
C TRP A 108 -4.56 3.85 16.72
N GLY A 109 -5.45 3.73 17.71
CA GLY A 109 -5.09 3.66 19.13
C GLY A 109 -4.85 2.26 19.68
N ALA A 110 -5.04 1.19 18.89
CA ALA A 110 -5.13 -0.18 19.38
C ALA A 110 -3.88 -1.03 19.05
N GLY A 111 -2.94 -1.14 19.99
CA GLY A 111 -1.83 -2.10 19.90
C GLY A 111 -1.06 -1.97 18.58
N GLN A 112 -0.90 -3.08 17.84
CA GLN A 112 -0.17 -3.10 16.57
C GLN A 112 -0.92 -2.40 15.41
N MET A 113 -2.24 -2.19 15.53
CA MET A 113 -3.00 -1.42 14.53
C MET A 113 -2.60 0.07 14.51
N MET A 114 -1.85 0.54 15.52
CA MET A 114 -1.27 1.89 15.50
C MET A 114 -0.30 2.09 14.33
N PHE A 115 0.30 1.02 13.80
CA PHE A 115 1.16 1.09 12.63
C PHE A 115 0.38 1.14 11.32
N THR A 116 -0.93 0.92 11.36
CA THR A 116 -1.70 0.85 10.13
C THR A 116 -1.72 2.17 9.38
N LYS A 117 -1.20 2.17 8.13
CA LYS A 117 -1.11 3.40 7.30
C LYS A 117 -2.46 3.77 6.74
N MET A 118 -3.17 2.79 6.19
CA MET A 118 -4.42 2.97 5.47
C MET A 118 -5.51 2.10 6.07
N ILE A 119 -6.65 2.71 6.42
CA ILE A 119 -7.83 1.98 6.91
C ILE A 119 -9.02 2.29 5.99
N VAL A 120 -9.59 1.26 5.37
CA VAL A 120 -10.84 1.37 4.62
C VAL A 120 -11.97 0.84 5.50
N ILE A 121 -13.00 1.65 5.75
CA ILE A 121 -14.20 1.24 6.48
C ILE A 121 -15.35 1.04 5.49
N VAL A 122 -15.99 -0.13 5.53
CA VAL A 122 -17.16 -0.48 4.70
C VAL A 122 -18.34 -0.95 5.56
N ASP A 123 -19.52 -1.08 4.96
CA ASP A 123 -20.72 -1.59 5.65
C ASP A 123 -20.69 -3.11 5.85
N GLU A 124 -21.52 -3.59 6.78
CA GLU A 124 -21.59 -4.99 7.22
C GLU A 124 -21.92 -6.00 6.11
N ASP A 125 -22.60 -5.56 5.06
CA ASP A 125 -23.07 -6.34 3.92
C ASP A 125 -21.98 -6.58 2.85
N VAL A 126 -20.84 -5.88 2.93
CA VAL A 126 -19.74 -6.03 1.98
C VAL A 126 -18.91 -7.28 2.30
N ASN A 127 -18.60 -8.06 1.26
CA ASN A 127 -17.64 -9.15 1.36
C ASN A 127 -16.21 -8.62 1.27
N ILE A 128 -15.60 -8.35 2.43
CA ILE A 128 -14.22 -7.84 2.52
C ILE A 128 -13.15 -8.84 2.06
N HIS A 129 -13.50 -10.09 1.80
CA HIS A 129 -12.57 -11.10 1.26
C HIS A 129 -12.56 -11.12 -0.28
N ASP A 130 -13.38 -10.30 -0.94
CA ASP A 130 -13.33 -10.03 -2.39
C ASP A 130 -12.82 -8.61 -2.64
N ASN A 131 -11.55 -8.49 -3.04
CA ASN A 131 -10.90 -7.22 -3.31
C ASN A 131 -11.62 -6.40 -4.40
N ALA A 132 -12.20 -7.06 -5.41
CA ALA A 132 -12.90 -6.37 -6.50
C ALA A 132 -14.27 -5.86 -6.05
N GLU A 133 -14.96 -6.59 -5.15
CA GLU A 133 -16.18 -6.09 -4.50
C GLU A 133 -15.89 -4.87 -3.64
N VAL A 134 -14.86 -4.92 -2.78
CA VAL A 134 -14.46 -3.78 -1.94
C VAL A 134 -14.10 -2.57 -2.79
N ALA A 135 -13.28 -2.74 -3.83
CA ALA A 135 -12.85 -1.63 -4.68
C ALA A 135 -14.02 -0.99 -5.46
N ARG A 136 -14.99 -1.78 -5.92
CA ARG A 136 -16.25 -1.26 -6.49
C ARG A 136 -17.06 -0.50 -5.46
N TYR A 137 -17.22 -1.09 -4.27
CA TYR A 137 -17.97 -0.48 -3.17
C TYR A 137 -17.40 0.88 -2.76
N VAL A 138 -16.08 0.98 -2.63
CA VAL A 138 -15.36 2.24 -2.40
C VAL A 138 -15.64 3.22 -3.55
N SER A 139 -15.53 2.77 -4.80
CA SER A 139 -15.79 3.60 -5.98
C SER A 139 -17.20 4.17 -6.03
N GLU A 140 -18.20 3.45 -5.51
CA GLU A 140 -19.60 3.87 -5.48
C GLU A 140 -19.90 4.84 -4.32
N ASN A 141 -19.35 4.57 -3.13
CA ASN A 141 -19.78 5.23 -1.90
C ASN A 141 -18.89 6.38 -1.41
N VAL A 142 -17.71 6.58 -2.02
CA VAL A 142 -16.74 7.60 -1.59
C VAL A 142 -16.81 8.87 -2.43
N ASP A 143 -16.91 10.02 -1.77
CA ASP A 143 -16.55 11.35 -2.29
C ASP A 143 -15.11 11.67 -1.84
N PRO A 144 -14.10 11.62 -2.76
CA PRO A 144 -12.70 11.81 -2.40
C PRO A 144 -12.36 13.04 -1.55
N GLN A 145 -13.12 14.13 -1.70
CA GLN A 145 -12.92 15.37 -0.96
C GLN A 145 -13.37 15.28 0.51
N GLN A 146 -14.33 14.43 0.83
CA GLN A 146 -14.91 14.34 2.18
C GLN A 146 -14.49 13.07 2.93
N ASP A 147 -14.41 11.95 2.22
CA ASP A 147 -14.35 10.64 2.85
C ASP A 147 -12.92 10.11 3.02
N PHE A 148 -11.93 10.81 2.46
CA PHE A 148 -10.52 10.59 2.77
C PHE A 148 -10.13 11.45 3.97
N ILE A 149 -9.82 10.78 5.09
CA ILE A 149 -9.41 11.39 6.35
C ILE A 149 -7.91 11.22 6.51
N PHE A 150 -7.17 12.32 6.57
CA PHE A 150 -5.73 12.30 6.77
C PHE A 150 -5.36 12.64 8.22
N THR A 151 -4.45 11.87 8.79
CA THR A 151 -3.87 12.14 10.12
C THR A 151 -2.37 11.85 10.11
N SER A 152 -1.73 11.92 11.27
CA SER A 152 -0.33 11.56 11.47
C SER A 152 -0.17 10.77 12.75
N GLY A 153 0.80 9.86 12.80
CA GLY A 153 1.02 9.05 13.98
C GLY A 153 2.23 8.13 13.87
N PRO A 154 2.38 7.21 14.83
CA PRO A 154 3.43 6.20 14.83
C PRO A 154 3.40 5.36 13.55
N MET A 155 4.58 5.03 13.05
CA MET A 155 4.81 4.16 11.90
C MET A 155 5.79 3.07 12.26
N ASP A 156 5.72 1.98 11.48
CA ASP A 156 6.72 0.93 11.57
C ASP A 156 8.12 1.52 11.32
N VAL A 157 9.12 1.02 12.05
CA VAL A 157 10.52 1.46 11.86
C VAL A 157 11.05 1.09 10.48
N LEU A 158 10.50 0.02 9.90
CA LEU A 158 10.82 -0.51 8.59
C LEU A 158 10.14 0.27 7.45
N ASP A 159 9.27 1.22 7.79
CA ASP A 159 8.61 2.07 6.81
C ASP A 159 9.60 3.07 6.19
N HIS A 160 10.01 2.80 4.95
CA HIS A 160 10.90 3.67 4.19
C HIS A 160 10.21 4.90 3.59
N SER A 161 8.87 4.93 3.46
CA SER A 161 8.19 6.07 2.82
C SER A 161 8.07 7.30 3.72
N CYS A 162 8.15 7.09 5.04
CA CYS A 162 8.13 8.16 6.03
C CYS A 162 9.38 9.03 5.95
N SER A 163 9.23 10.36 5.91
CA SER A 163 10.39 11.27 5.93
C SER A 163 11.09 11.32 7.30
N LYS A 164 10.41 10.88 8.36
CA LYS A 164 10.93 10.79 9.72
C LYS A 164 10.84 9.34 10.22
N ALA A 165 11.84 8.91 10.97
CA ALA A 165 11.84 7.57 11.55
C ALA A 165 10.58 7.35 12.42
N SER A 166 9.87 6.26 12.14
CA SER A 166 8.70 5.80 12.89
C SER A 166 7.56 6.83 13.08
N PHE A 167 7.48 7.85 12.22
CA PHE A 167 6.41 8.86 12.26
C PHE A 167 6.08 9.37 10.86
N GLY A 168 4.80 9.30 10.50
CA GLY A 168 4.36 9.68 9.15
C GLY A 168 2.85 9.93 9.05
N GLY A 169 2.40 10.16 7.82
CA GLY A 169 0.99 10.30 7.48
C GLY A 169 0.21 9.00 7.59
N LYS A 170 -1.09 9.13 7.87
CA LYS A 170 -2.08 8.04 7.85
C LYS A 170 -3.31 8.48 7.07
N MET A 171 -4.01 7.52 6.50
CA MET A 171 -5.22 7.73 5.72
C MET A 171 -6.33 6.78 6.17
N GLY A 172 -7.51 7.33 6.42
CA GLY A 172 -8.75 6.59 6.57
C GLY A 172 -9.65 6.87 5.37
N ILE A 173 -10.36 5.85 4.89
CA ILE A 173 -11.34 5.96 3.83
C ILE A 173 -12.67 5.50 4.40
N ASP A 174 -13.60 6.44 4.58
CA ASP A 174 -14.97 6.10 4.94
C ASP A 174 -15.74 5.75 3.67
N ALA A 175 -15.80 4.46 3.35
CA ALA A 175 -16.60 3.97 2.23
C ALA A 175 -18.00 3.53 2.67
N THR A 176 -18.41 3.80 3.91
CA THR A 176 -19.75 3.43 4.37
C THR A 176 -20.84 4.26 3.68
N LYS A 177 -22.05 3.72 3.59
CA LYS A 177 -23.24 4.43 3.10
C LYS A 177 -23.43 5.71 3.89
N LYS A 178 -23.64 6.82 3.16
CA LYS A 178 -23.76 8.15 3.76
C LYS A 178 -25.16 8.42 4.27
N LEU A 179 -25.22 8.92 5.50
CA LEU A 179 -26.39 9.53 6.10
C LEU A 179 -26.47 11.00 5.69
N PRO A 180 -27.65 11.67 5.82
CA PRO A 180 -27.82 13.05 5.38
C PRO A 180 -26.78 14.02 5.94
N GLU A 181 -26.34 13.84 7.18
CA GLU A 181 -25.35 14.68 7.86
C GLU A 181 -23.94 14.53 7.29
N GLU A 182 -23.68 13.48 6.52
CA GLU A 182 -22.36 13.16 5.93
C GLU A 182 -22.26 13.57 4.46
N LEU A 183 -23.38 13.93 3.83
CA LEU A 183 -23.40 14.33 2.42
C LEU A 183 -22.83 15.74 2.24
N ARG A 184 -22.07 15.94 1.15
CA ARG A 184 -21.60 17.27 0.74
C ARG A 184 -22.73 18.24 0.45
N SER A 185 -23.83 17.73 -0.10
CA SER A 185 -25.02 18.49 -0.42
C SER A 185 -26.23 17.57 -0.58
N ASP A 186 -27.43 18.14 -0.48
CA ASP A 186 -28.69 17.45 -0.79
C ASP A 186 -28.85 17.13 -2.29
N GLU A 187 -28.03 17.77 -3.14
CA GLU A 187 -28.01 17.51 -4.58
C GLU A 187 -27.29 16.20 -4.90
N LYS A 188 -27.87 15.42 -5.82
CA LYS A 188 -27.23 14.20 -6.31
C LYS A 188 -26.00 14.54 -7.15
N VAL A 189 -24.86 13.97 -6.77
CA VAL A 189 -23.65 14.02 -7.59
C VAL A 189 -23.86 13.21 -8.87
N SER A 190 -23.67 13.85 -10.01
CA SER A 190 -23.66 13.19 -11.32
C SER A 190 -22.30 12.53 -11.54
N VAL A 191 -22.11 11.33 -11.02
CA VAL A 191 -20.93 10.51 -11.31
C VAL A 191 -21.21 9.70 -12.56
N LYS A 192 -20.46 9.94 -13.64
CA LYS A 192 -20.44 9.02 -14.78
C LYS A 192 -19.49 7.87 -14.48
N THR A 193 -19.89 6.66 -14.85
CA THR A 193 -18.98 5.52 -14.84
C THR A 193 -18.02 5.68 -16.01
N ALA A 194 -16.74 5.94 -15.71
CA ALA A 194 -15.69 5.90 -16.74
C ALA A 194 -15.61 4.50 -17.35
N SER A 195 -15.44 4.41 -18.67
CA SER A 195 -15.44 3.14 -19.41
C SER A 195 -14.07 2.79 -19.99
N ALA A 196 -13.39 3.76 -20.61
CA ALA A 196 -12.01 3.63 -21.09
C ALA A 196 -11.41 5.02 -21.32
N LEU A 197 -10.10 5.15 -21.13
CA LEU A 197 -9.36 6.40 -21.39
C LEU A 197 -8.73 6.38 -22.79
N ASN A 198 -8.60 7.56 -23.41
CA ASN A 198 -7.76 7.71 -24.60
C ASN A 198 -6.29 7.80 -24.20
N LYS A 199 -5.69 6.64 -23.89
CA LYS A 199 -4.32 6.52 -23.37
C LYS A 199 -3.28 7.13 -24.30
N GLU A 200 -3.42 6.95 -25.62
CA GLU A 200 -2.49 7.50 -26.60
C GLU A 200 -2.49 9.03 -26.56
N ALA A 201 -3.66 9.66 -26.55
CA ALA A 201 -3.77 11.11 -26.48
C ALA A 201 -3.18 11.67 -25.17
N ILE A 202 -3.42 10.99 -24.04
CA ILE A 202 -2.87 11.38 -22.75
C ILE A 202 -1.34 11.31 -22.76
N LYS A 203 -0.76 10.21 -23.28
CA LYS A 203 0.70 10.02 -23.34
C LYS A 203 1.39 10.98 -24.30
N ILE A 204 0.77 11.29 -25.45
CA ILE A 204 1.31 12.28 -26.41
C ILE A 204 1.42 13.66 -25.76
N GLN A 205 0.44 14.04 -24.94
CA GLN A 205 0.44 15.34 -24.25
C GLN A 205 1.33 15.35 -23.01
N ASN A 206 1.67 14.17 -22.46
CA ASN A 206 2.43 14.03 -21.22
C ASN A 206 3.53 12.95 -21.38
N PRO A 207 4.68 13.30 -22.00
CA PRO A 207 5.73 12.34 -22.34
C PRO A 207 6.37 11.61 -21.14
N ALA A 208 6.24 12.16 -19.93
CA ALA A 208 6.71 11.50 -18.69
C ALA A 208 5.89 10.26 -18.32
N ILE A 209 4.67 10.10 -18.87
CA ILE A 209 3.84 8.92 -18.64
C ILE A 209 4.37 7.77 -19.49
N ALA A 210 4.97 6.78 -18.80
CA ALA A 210 5.43 5.55 -19.42
C ALA A 210 4.24 4.65 -19.81
N ASP A 211 3.23 4.52 -18.95
CA ASP A 211 2.05 3.69 -19.20
C ASP A 211 0.83 4.06 -18.34
N ILE A 212 -0.36 3.59 -18.76
CA ILE A 212 -1.65 3.81 -18.08
C ILE A 212 -2.43 2.49 -18.03
N ASN A 213 -2.79 2.04 -16.83
CA ASN A 213 -3.72 0.94 -16.62
C ASN A 213 -5.09 1.47 -16.17
N ASP A 214 -6.07 1.36 -17.06
CA ASP A 214 -7.47 1.72 -16.88
C ASP A 214 -8.41 0.50 -16.86
N SER A 215 -7.88 -0.72 -16.80
CA SER A 215 -8.65 -1.97 -16.88
C SER A 215 -9.72 -2.10 -15.77
N LEU A 216 -9.47 -1.52 -14.60
CA LEU A 216 -10.38 -1.52 -13.47
C LEU A 216 -11.67 -0.72 -13.75
N LEU A 217 -11.63 0.27 -14.65
CA LEU A 217 -12.82 1.04 -15.03
C LEU A 217 -13.90 0.16 -15.66
N ALA A 218 -13.51 -0.85 -16.46
CA ALA A 218 -14.43 -1.81 -17.06
C ALA A 218 -15.14 -2.70 -16.03
N LEU A 219 -14.60 -2.78 -14.82
CA LEU A 219 -15.20 -3.48 -13.67
C LEU A 219 -16.04 -2.53 -12.79
N GLY A 220 -16.25 -1.27 -13.20
CA GLY A 220 -16.95 -0.28 -12.38
C GLY A 220 -16.12 0.24 -11.20
N ILE A 221 -14.82 -0.02 -11.18
CA ILE A 221 -13.89 0.47 -10.16
C ILE A 221 -13.27 1.77 -10.69
N SER A 222 -13.57 2.91 -10.06
CA SER A 222 -13.11 4.23 -10.47
C SER A 222 -11.70 4.53 -9.94
N LEU A 223 -10.76 3.67 -10.31
CA LEU A 223 -9.34 3.75 -9.96
C LEU A 223 -8.50 3.41 -11.19
N ILE A 224 -7.46 4.19 -11.44
CA ILE A 224 -6.46 3.89 -12.48
C ILE A 224 -5.04 3.96 -11.90
N PHE A 225 -4.11 3.29 -12.59
CA PHE A 225 -2.68 3.42 -12.34
C PHE A 225 -2.00 4.14 -13.50
N ILE A 226 -1.05 5.02 -13.18
CA ILE A 226 -0.22 5.71 -14.17
C ILE A 226 1.25 5.52 -13.76
N SER A 227 2.06 4.93 -14.64
CA SER A 227 3.50 4.79 -14.38
C SER A 227 4.25 5.97 -14.98
N VAL A 228 5.11 6.62 -14.21
CA VAL A 228 5.79 7.88 -14.57
C VAL A 228 7.29 7.75 -14.41
N GLU A 229 8.04 8.27 -15.39
CA GLU A 229 9.48 8.49 -15.27
C GLU A 229 9.70 9.90 -14.74
N LYS A 230 10.05 10.01 -13.45
CA LYS A 230 10.28 11.32 -12.84
C LYS A 230 11.62 11.91 -13.26
N THR A 231 11.61 13.16 -13.68
CA THR A 231 12.78 13.93 -14.12
C THR A 231 12.86 15.32 -13.48
N GLU A 232 11.78 15.79 -12.87
CA GLU A 232 11.68 17.13 -12.30
C GLU A 232 11.01 17.10 -10.91
N PRO A 233 11.33 18.05 -10.02
CA PRO A 233 10.62 18.21 -8.76
C PRO A 233 9.13 18.48 -8.95
N GLU A 234 8.30 18.06 -7.98
CA GLU A 234 6.84 18.28 -7.95
C GLU A 234 6.05 17.72 -9.15
N GLN A 235 6.71 16.98 -10.05
CA GLN A 235 6.17 16.57 -11.34
C GLN A 235 4.88 15.74 -11.25
N ILE A 236 4.72 14.91 -10.22
CA ILE A 236 3.51 14.09 -10.05
C ILE A 236 2.32 14.95 -9.66
N GLU A 237 2.51 15.93 -8.77
CA GLU A 237 1.43 16.84 -8.37
C GLU A 237 0.99 17.69 -9.56
N ASP A 238 1.95 18.25 -10.31
CA ASP A 238 1.69 19.06 -11.50
C ASP A 238 1.00 18.25 -12.59
N LEU A 239 1.48 17.03 -12.86
CA LEU A 239 0.85 16.11 -13.80
C LEU A 239 -0.61 15.85 -13.39
N ASN A 240 -0.84 15.52 -12.12
CA ASN A 240 -2.18 15.26 -11.61
C ASN A 240 -3.11 16.47 -11.80
N ARG A 241 -2.67 17.67 -11.39
CA ARG A 241 -3.44 18.91 -11.55
C ARG A 241 -3.76 19.18 -13.03
N ASN A 242 -2.79 18.97 -13.92
CA ASN A 242 -2.95 19.22 -15.35
C ASN A 242 -3.93 18.24 -16.01
N LEU A 243 -3.86 16.95 -15.70
CA LEU A 243 -4.77 15.94 -16.26
C LEU A 243 -6.23 16.23 -15.92
N PHE A 244 -6.53 16.62 -14.68
CA PHE A 244 -7.89 17.03 -14.27
C PHE A 244 -8.29 18.40 -14.83
N LYS A 245 -7.36 19.37 -14.92
CA LYS A 245 -7.65 20.68 -15.51
C LYS A 245 -8.03 20.58 -16.99
N GLN A 246 -7.44 19.63 -17.72
CA GLN A 246 -7.74 19.32 -19.12
C GLN A 246 -9.01 18.48 -19.29
N GLY A 247 -9.63 18.01 -18.20
CA GLY A 247 -10.82 17.17 -18.22
C GLY A 247 -10.56 15.74 -18.70
N LEU A 248 -9.29 15.30 -18.75
CA LEU A 248 -8.91 13.98 -19.26
C LEU A 248 -9.30 12.85 -18.30
N LEU A 249 -9.49 13.17 -17.02
CA LEU A 249 -9.79 12.22 -15.94
C LEU A 249 -11.07 12.60 -15.17
N ASP A 250 -11.95 13.45 -15.72
CA ASP A 250 -13.16 13.97 -15.02
C ASP A 250 -14.12 12.85 -14.54
N ASP A 251 -14.01 11.62 -15.05
CA ASP A 251 -14.83 10.46 -14.66
C ASP A 251 -14.08 9.46 -13.75
N VAL A 252 -12.84 9.77 -13.33
CA VAL A 252 -11.98 8.91 -12.49
C VAL A 252 -11.88 9.50 -11.08
N LYS A 253 -12.25 8.74 -10.05
CA LYS A 253 -12.18 9.20 -8.64
C LYS A 253 -10.76 9.13 -8.08
N VAL A 254 -10.03 8.05 -8.35
CA VAL A 254 -8.72 7.79 -7.77
C VAL A 254 -7.67 7.53 -8.85
N VAL A 255 -6.53 8.21 -8.74
CA VAL A 255 -5.37 7.99 -9.61
C VAL A 255 -4.17 7.65 -8.75
N ILE A 256 -3.51 6.52 -9.01
CA ILE A 256 -2.27 6.15 -8.32
C ILE A 256 -1.11 6.25 -9.31
N TYR A 257 -0.13 7.09 -8.98
CA TYR A 257 1.09 7.24 -9.76
C TYR A 257 2.18 6.33 -9.20
N LEU A 258 2.86 5.58 -10.07
CA LEU A 258 3.92 4.62 -9.73
C LEU A 258 5.16 4.85 -10.61
N ASP A 259 6.31 4.34 -10.21
CA ASP A 259 7.52 4.42 -11.05
C ASP A 259 7.32 3.69 -12.39
N HIS A 260 7.89 4.25 -13.46
CA HIS A 260 7.92 3.67 -14.81
C HIS A 260 8.50 2.24 -14.89
N THR A 261 9.26 1.81 -13.88
CA THR A 261 9.84 0.46 -13.81
C THR A 261 8.85 -0.59 -13.35
N ILE A 262 7.70 -0.20 -12.77
CA ILE A 262 6.69 -1.10 -12.23
C ILE A 262 5.75 -1.55 -13.34
N ASP A 263 5.48 -2.86 -13.40
CA ASP A 263 4.42 -3.40 -14.24
C ASP A 263 3.06 -3.10 -13.61
N ILE A 264 2.44 -2.01 -14.03
CA ILE A 264 1.15 -1.56 -13.51
C ILE A 264 -0.05 -2.37 -14.03
N SER A 265 0.16 -3.34 -14.94
CA SER A 265 -0.90 -4.25 -15.39
C SER A 265 -1.24 -5.32 -14.34
N ASP A 266 -0.28 -5.67 -13.49
CA ASP A 266 -0.49 -6.50 -12.31
C ASP A 266 -0.98 -5.61 -11.16
N THR A 267 -2.30 -5.62 -10.94
CA THR A 267 -2.94 -4.80 -9.91
C THR A 267 -2.50 -5.16 -8.50
N GLY A 268 -2.15 -6.42 -8.24
CA GLY A 268 -1.67 -6.86 -6.93
C GLY A 268 -0.30 -6.27 -6.61
N ASP A 269 0.62 -6.36 -7.57
CA ASP A 269 1.93 -5.72 -7.47
C ASP A 269 1.79 -4.19 -7.38
N ALA A 270 0.92 -3.57 -8.17
CA ALA A 270 0.70 -2.12 -8.14
C ALA A 270 0.21 -1.66 -6.76
N VAL A 271 -0.74 -2.37 -6.14
CA VAL A 271 -1.22 -2.08 -4.77
C VAL A 271 -0.14 -2.35 -3.73
N TRP A 272 0.65 -3.41 -3.89
CA TRP A 272 1.79 -3.69 -3.00
C TRP A 272 2.85 -2.60 -3.06
N ARG A 273 3.22 -2.14 -4.25
CA ARG A 273 4.16 -1.03 -4.44
C ARG A 273 3.62 0.26 -3.82
N PHE A 274 2.37 0.57 -4.13
CA PHE A 274 1.70 1.74 -3.58
C PHE A 274 1.68 1.74 -2.05
N SER A 275 1.25 0.63 -1.44
CA SER A 275 1.07 0.53 0.02
C SER A 275 2.37 0.69 0.79
N ASN A 276 3.50 0.28 0.19
CA ASN A 276 4.83 0.47 0.76
C ASN A 276 5.36 1.88 0.55
N ASN A 277 5.22 2.44 -0.65
CA ASN A 277 5.89 3.68 -1.04
C ASN A 277 5.18 4.97 -0.60
N ILE A 278 3.93 4.89 -0.15
CA ILE A 278 3.14 6.07 0.20
C ILE A 278 3.37 6.54 1.65
N ASP A 279 3.56 7.85 1.84
CA ASP A 279 3.14 8.58 3.04
C ASP A 279 1.80 9.28 2.72
N PRO A 280 0.65 8.78 3.22
CA PRO A 280 -0.65 9.23 2.75
C PRO A 280 -0.95 10.71 2.94
N LYS A 281 -0.27 11.38 3.87
CA LYS A 281 -0.50 12.81 4.13
C LYS A 281 0.35 13.68 3.21
N ARG A 282 1.58 13.26 2.91
CA ARG A 282 2.48 13.97 1.99
C ARG A 282 2.06 13.78 0.54
N ASP A 283 1.68 12.57 0.17
CA ASP A 283 1.61 12.13 -1.23
C ASP A 283 0.20 12.19 -1.84
N ALA A 284 -0.76 12.86 -1.18
CA ALA A 284 -2.16 12.91 -1.61
C ALA A 284 -2.57 14.28 -2.19
N PHE A 285 -3.15 14.27 -3.38
CA PHE A 285 -3.57 15.47 -4.11
C PHE A 285 -5.09 15.49 -4.34
N VAL A 286 -5.83 16.12 -3.43
CA VAL A 286 -7.28 16.26 -3.54
C VAL A 286 -7.66 17.30 -4.59
N ILE A 287 -8.44 16.89 -5.58
CA ILE A 287 -9.09 17.75 -6.57
C ILE A 287 -10.54 17.94 -6.16
N LYS A 288 -10.86 19.12 -5.63
CA LYS A 288 -12.20 19.45 -5.15
C LYS A 288 -13.21 19.47 -6.30
N ALA A 289 -14.45 19.13 -5.96
CA ALA A 289 -15.56 19.24 -6.88
C ALA A 289 -15.74 20.69 -7.39
N LYS A 290 -16.01 20.85 -8.69
CA LYS A 290 -16.24 22.15 -9.34
C LYS A 290 -17.54 22.81 -8.83
N ASN A 291 -18.54 22.02 -8.46
CA ASN A 291 -19.82 22.43 -7.87
C ASN A 291 -20.45 21.27 -7.06
N ASN A 292 -21.67 21.47 -6.52
CA ASN A 292 -22.36 20.46 -5.72
C ASN A 292 -22.75 19.18 -6.50
N GLN A 293 -22.83 19.25 -7.83
CA GLN A 293 -23.25 18.15 -8.69
C GLN A 293 -22.08 17.40 -9.34
N SER A 294 -20.89 17.99 -9.37
CA SER A 294 -19.68 17.34 -9.91
C SER A 294 -19.02 16.44 -8.87
N GLY A 295 -18.40 15.34 -9.31
CA GLY A 295 -17.52 14.53 -8.46
C GLY A 295 -16.27 15.28 -8.02
N SER A 296 -15.65 14.79 -6.95
CA SER A 296 -14.30 15.16 -6.55
C SER A 296 -13.35 14.00 -6.85
N HIS A 297 -12.05 14.26 -6.84
CA HIS A 297 -11.02 13.30 -7.24
C HIS A 297 -9.82 13.37 -6.30
N ILE A 298 -8.99 12.34 -6.34
CA ILE A 298 -7.74 12.29 -5.60
C ILE A 298 -6.66 11.58 -6.41
N GLY A 299 -5.48 12.20 -6.46
CA GLY A 299 -4.25 11.57 -6.98
C GLY A 299 -3.33 11.17 -5.82
N PHE A 300 -2.57 10.10 -5.99
CA PHE A 300 -1.55 9.69 -5.03
C PHE A 300 -0.19 9.46 -5.68
N ASP A 301 0.85 10.08 -5.12
CA ASP A 301 2.23 9.83 -5.53
C ASP A 301 2.82 8.61 -4.80
N GLY A 302 2.66 7.42 -5.40
CA GLY A 302 3.29 6.17 -4.98
C GLY A 302 4.68 5.90 -5.58
N THR A 303 5.30 6.88 -6.26
CA THR A 303 6.66 6.70 -6.79
C THR A 303 7.69 6.72 -5.66
N ARG A 304 8.89 6.22 -5.95
CA ARG A 304 10.08 6.43 -5.12
C ARG A 304 10.29 7.92 -4.83
N LYS A 305 10.73 8.23 -3.61
CA LYS A 305 11.19 9.58 -3.25
C LYS A 305 12.71 9.62 -3.24
N THR A 306 13.25 10.74 -3.70
CA THR A 306 14.70 10.99 -3.86
C THR A 306 15.06 12.33 -3.25
N LYS A 307 16.33 12.53 -2.95
CA LYS A 307 16.82 13.81 -2.45
C LYS A 307 16.67 14.91 -3.49
N GLU A 308 17.05 14.62 -4.74
CA GLU A 308 17.06 15.60 -5.83
C GLU A 308 15.66 16.06 -6.25
N LEU A 309 14.71 15.14 -6.41
CA LEU A 309 13.39 15.45 -6.95
C LEU A 309 12.35 15.75 -5.86
N ASP A 310 12.51 15.17 -4.67
CA ASP A 310 11.47 15.19 -3.63
C ASP A 310 11.94 15.83 -2.31
N GLY A 311 13.22 16.24 -2.21
CA GLY A 311 13.80 16.70 -0.95
C GLY A 311 13.79 15.62 0.15
N PHE A 312 13.77 14.35 -0.24
CA PHE A 312 13.67 13.22 0.67
C PHE A 312 15.06 12.78 1.15
N GLU A 313 15.35 12.98 2.43
CA GLU A 313 16.70 12.81 2.98
C GLU A 313 17.05 11.38 3.41
N ARG A 314 16.06 10.48 3.57
CA ARG A 314 16.33 9.09 3.94
C ARG A 314 16.69 8.29 2.69
N ASP A 315 17.59 7.33 2.85
CA ASP A 315 17.90 6.35 1.83
C ASP A 315 16.64 5.59 1.40
N TRP A 316 16.48 5.37 0.09
CA TRP A 316 15.38 4.58 -0.43
C TRP A 316 15.85 3.15 -0.73
N PRO A 317 15.19 2.11 -0.20
CA PRO A 317 15.61 0.74 -0.42
C PRO A 317 15.15 0.17 -1.75
N ASN A 318 15.89 -0.81 -2.27
CA ASN A 318 15.44 -1.68 -3.34
C ASN A 318 14.46 -2.73 -2.81
N ILE A 319 13.69 -3.32 -3.72
CA ILE A 319 12.93 -4.53 -3.41
C ILE A 319 13.81 -5.77 -3.36
N LEU A 320 13.29 -6.82 -2.75
CA LEU A 320 13.96 -8.10 -2.62
C LEU A 320 13.82 -8.93 -3.88
N ALA A 321 14.88 -8.94 -4.67
CA ALA A 321 15.04 -9.88 -5.76
C ALA A 321 16.46 -10.47 -5.77
N ASN A 322 16.54 -11.80 -5.82
CA ASN A 322 17.80 -12.51 -5.90
C ASN A 322 18.51 -12.27 -7.24
N THR A 323 19.83 -12.15 -7.18
CA THR A 323 20.68 -12.09 -8.38
C THR A 323 20.64 -13.41 -9.15
N ASN A 324 20.92 -13.37 -10.47
CA ASN A 324 21.02 -14.57 -11.30
C ASN A 324 21.96 -15.62 -10.71
N LYS A 325 23.10 -15.20 -10.16
CA LYS A 325 24.07 -16.08 -9.51
C LYS A 325 23.47 -16.84 -8.32
N VAL A 326 22.63 -16.18 -7.51
CA VAL A 326 21.96 -16.83 -6.37
C VAL A 326 20.89 -17.79 -6.86
N ILE A 327 20.11 -17.38 -7.88
CA ILE A 327 19.08 -18.22 -8.49
C ILE A 327 19.69 -19.49 -9.06
N GLU A 328 20.73 -19.38 -9.90
CA GLU A 328 21.45 -20.51 -10.48
C GLU A 328 21.99 -21.46 -9.41
N LYS A 329 22.57 -20.92 -8.33
CA LYS A 329 23.06 -21.73 -7.21
C LYS A 329 21.94 -22.52 -6.52
N VAL A 330 20.77 -21.92 -6.32
CA VAL A 330 19.61 -22.61 -5.72
C VAL A 330 19.05 -23.66 -6.68
N ASP A 331 18.95 -23.32 -7.96
CA ASP A 331 18.45 -24.21 -9.01
C ASP A 331 19.33 -25.47 -9.14
N GLU A 332 20.66 -25.32 -9.06
CA GLU A 332 21.61 -26.44 -9.04
C GLU A 332 21.46 -27.35 -7.81
N MET A 333 20.98 -26.82 -6.70
CA MET A 333 20.74 -27.60 -5.48
C MET A 333 19.41 -28.37 -5.55
N TRP A 334 18.41 -27.86 -6.28
CA TRP A 334 17.04 -28.39 -6.28
C TRP A 334 16.93 -29.91 -6.44
N PRO A 335 17.59 -30.56 -7.42
CA PRO A 335 17.45 -32.01 -7.63
C PRO A 335 17.97 -32.84 -6.44
N ARG A 336 18.88 -32.26 -5.63
CA ARG A 336 19.50 -32.93 -4.48
C ARG A 336 18.69 -32.77 -3.19
N LEU A 337 17.79 -31.78 -3.13
CA LEU A 337 16.99 -31.47 -1.95
C LEU A 337 15.75 -32.36 -1.80
N GLY A 338 15.31 -33.02 -2.88
CA GLY A 338 14.16 -33.93 -2.85
C GLY A 338 12.82 -33.24 -2.55
N LEU A 339 12.68 -31.96 -2.92
CA LEU A 339 11.53 -31.10 -2.59
C LEU A 339 10.36 -31.18 -3.59
N GLY A 340 10.41 -32.11 -4.56
CA GLY A 340 9.39 -32.28 -5.59
C GLY A 340 9.71 -31.56 -6.89
N GLU A 341 8.67 -31.17 -7.63
CA GLU A 341 8.79 -30.50 -8.93
C GLU A 341 9.56 -29.19 -8.84
N PHE A 342 10.34 -28.87 -9.88
CA PHE A 342 11.12 -27.64 -9.91
C PHE A 342 10.23 -26.40 -9.94
N ILE A 343 10.49 -25.47 -9.01
CA ILE A 343 9.81 -24.18 -8.93
C ILE A 343 10.82 -23.10 -9.33
N LYS A 344 10.48 -22.35 -10.38
CA LYS A 344 11.30 -21.24 -10.87
C LYS A 344 11.30 -20.09 -9.86
N SER A 345 12.46 -19.44 -9.67
CA SER A 345 12.59 -18.34 -8.71
C SER A 345 11.60 -17.19 -8.99
N PRO A 346 10.83 -16.73 -7.98
CA PRO A 346 9.90 -15.61 -8.13
C PRO A 346 10.63 -14.28 -8.37
N SER A 347 11.91 -14.16 -7.97
CA SER A 347 12.72 -12.96 -8.17
C SER A 347 12.85 -12.55 -9.64
N LEU A 348 12.71 -13.48 -10.58
CA LEU A 348 12.82 -13.22 -12.01
C LEU A 348 11.76 -12.23 -12.52
N LYS A 349 10.58 -12.17 -11.88
CA LYS A 349 9.53 -11.18 -12.18
C LYS A 349 10.03 -9.75 -11.90
N TYR A 350 10.85 -9.60 -10.87
CA TYR A 350 11.19 -8.31 -10.28
C TYR A 350 12.55 -7.76 -10.71
N GLN A 351 13.38 -8.54 -11.42
CA GLN A 351 14.73 -8.12 -11.79
C GLN A 351 14.78 -6.83 -12.61
N LYS A 352 13.78 -6.59 -13.45
CA LYS A 352 13.68 -5.36 -14.27
C LYS A 352 13.23 -4.14 -13.46
N GLN A 353 12.76 -4.35 -12.24
CA GLN A 353 12.27 -3.29 -11.34
C GLN A 353 13.33 -2.88 -10.30
N LEU A 354 14.52 -3.49 -10.33
CA LEU A 354 15.62 -3.15 -9.44
C LEU A 354 16.33 -1.90 -9.94
N TYR A 355 16.58 -0.97 -9.02
CA TYR A 355 17.47 0.16 -9.26
C TYR A 355 18.92 -0.23 -8.94
N LYS A 356 19.87 0.59 -9.40
CA LYS A 356 21.30 0.45 -9.05
C LYS A 356 21.50 0.67 -7.54
N GLY A 357 22.61 0.20 -6.98
CA GLY A 357 22.99 0.44 -5.57
C GLY A 357 22.87 -0.75 -4.60
N GLY A 358 22.32 -1.88 -5.04
CA GLY A 358 22.20 -3.08 -4.18
C GLY A 358 21.00 -2.97 -3.25
N ALA A 359 21.21 -3.02 -1.93
CA ALA A 359 20.12 -2.93 -0.95
C ALA A 359 19.52 -1.50 -0.86
N VAL A 360 20.39 -0.49 -0.91
CA VAL A 360 20.00 0.92 -1.00
C VAL A 360 20.10 1.35 -2.45
N VAL A 361 19.13 2.11 -2.94
CA VAL A 361 19.20 2.63 -4.31
C VAL A 361 20.29 3.70 -4.40
N SER A 362 21.16 3.60 -5.41
CA SER A 362 22.11 4.67 -5.74
C SER A 362 21.39 5.76 -6.53
N GLU A 363 21.47 6.99 -6.06
CA GLU A 363 21.04 8.18 -6.81
C GLU A 363 22.00 8.49 -7.96
#